data_AF-A0A2P4P631-F1
#
_entry.id   AF-A0A2P4P631-F1
#
_cell.length_a   1.000
_cell.length_b   1.000
_cell.length_c   1.000
_cell.angle_alpha   90.00
_cell.angle_beta   90.00
_cell.angle_gamma   90.00
#
_symmetry.space_group_name_H-M   'P 1'
#
loop_
_entity.id
_entity.type
_entity.pdbx_description
1 polymer ?
#
loop_
_entity_poly.entity_id
_entity_poly.type
_entity_poly.pdbx_seq_one_letter_code
_entity_poly.pdbx_strand_id
1 'polypeptide(L)'
;MYTVNLLEQLPPELIPSISKYLPERDLKNARNINNIWEREVNLEWSKRMNFLFGRIVQGNYTVKEYYSKLKECNLSKDYPEWLFKNLFFRELSPEDILKVRLDGLQALALDDIVERLSPEQ
;
A
#
# COMPACT_ATOMS: atom_id res chain seq x y z
N MET A 1 16.68 -34.60 13.14
CA MET A 1 15.97 -33.46 13.75
C MET A 1 15.15 -32.82 12.64
N TYR A 2 13.82 -32.93 12.67
CA TYR A 2 12.97 -32.30 11.65
C TYR A 2 12.83 -30.83 12.04
N THR A 3 13.51 -29.93 11.32
CA THR A 3 13.29 -28.49 11.45
C THR A 3 11.94 -28.16 10.85
N VAL A 4 10.95 -27.94 11.71
CA VAL A 4 9.65 -27.43 11.29
C VAL A 4 9.81 -25.97 10.89
N ASN A 5 9.42 -25.61 9.67
CA ASN A 5 9.30 -24.23 9.27
C ASN A 5 8.06 -23.62 9.95
N LEU A 6 8.25 -22.67 10.86
CA LEU A 6 7.14 -22.03 11.58
C LEU A 6 6.12 -21.38 10.64
N LEU A 7 6.54 -20.96 9.44
CA LEU A 7 5.65 -20.39 8.44
C LEU A 7 4.74 -21.42 7.78
N GLU A 8 5.09 -22.71 7.79
CA GLU A 8 4.21 -23.79 7.32
C GLU A 8 3.07 -24.08 8.29
N GLN A 9 3.26 -23.74 9.58
CA GLN A 9 2.27 -23.99 10.63
C GLN A 9 1.31 -22.83 10.86
N LEU A 10 1.47 -21.73 10.11
CA LEU A 10 0.58 -20.59 10.27
C LEU A 10 -0.84 -20.93 9.80
N PRO A 11 -1.86 -20.55 10.59
CA PRO A 11 -3.24 -20.56 10.11
C PRO A 11 -3.35 -19.77 8.80
N PRO A 12 -3.98 -20.32 7.75
CA PRO A 12 -4.12 -19.67 6.45
C PRO A 12 -4.68 -18.25 6.53
N GLU A 13 -5.53 -17.98 7.53
CA GLU A 13 -6.20 -16.71 7.77
C GLU A 13 -5.21 -15.60 8.18
N LEU A 14 -4.05 -15.95 8.72
CA LEU A 14 -3.02 -15.00 9.15
C LEU A 14 -2.04 -14.65 8.03
N ILE A 15 -1.89 -15.51 7.03
CA ILE A 15 -0.92 -15.34 5.94
C ILE A 15 -1.10 -14.02 5.18
N PRO A 16 -2.32 -13.59 4.79
CA PRO A 16 -2.50 -12.30 4.11
C PRO A 16 -2.03 -11.12 4.96
N SER A 17 -2.34 -11.13 6.26
CA SER A 17 -1.94 -10.07 7.18
C SER A 17 -0.43 -10.01 7.36
N ILE A 18 0.23 -11.16 7.51
CA ILE A 18 1.69 -11.25 7.67
C ILE A 18 2.40 -10.78 6.39
N SER A 19 1.91 -11.22 5.22
CA SER A 19 2.52 -10.93 3.91
C SER A 19 2.70 -9.43 3.66
N LYS A 20 1.77 -8.59 4.12
CA LYS A 20 1.82 -7.12 3.98
C LYS A 20 3.07 -6.49 4.60
N TYR A 21 3.56 -7.07 5.70
CA TYR A 21 4.70 -6.54 6.45
C TYR A 21 6.02 -7.19 6.06
N LEU A 22 6.00 -8.27 5.26
CA LEU A 22 7.23 -8.93 4.86
C LEU A 22 8.03 -8.04 3.88
N PRO A 23 9.33 -7.82 4.15
CA PRO A 23 10.25 -7.26 3.17
C PRO A 23 10.24 -8.08 1.88
N GLU A 24 10.53 -7.47 0.73
CA GLU A 24 10.45 -8.16 -0.56
C GLU A 24 11.28 -9.45 -0.64
N ARG A 25 12.43 -9.48 0.02
CA ARG A 25 13.28 -10.68 0.09
C ARG A 25 12.53 -11.83 0.77
N ASP A 26 11.95 -11.57 1.92
CA ASP A 26 11.27 -12.58 2.73
C ASP A 26 9.94 -12.99 2.10
N LEU A 27 9.22 -12.03 1.49
CA LEU A 27 8.02 -12.30 0.72
C LEU A 27 8.31 -13.25 -0.45
N LYS A 28 9.41 -13.03 -1.19
CA LYS A 28 9.85 -13.94 -2.27
C LYS A 28 10.23 -15.32 -1.76
N ASN A 29 10.91 -15.40 -0.62
CA ASN A 29 11.27 -16.68 -0.01
C ASN A 29 10.03 -17.45 0.45
N ALA A 30 9.04 -16.75 1.01
CA ALA A 30 7.82 -17.35 1.51
C ALA A 30 6.98 -18.00 0.40
N ARG A 31 7.09 -17.51 -0.84
CA ARG A 31 6.37 -18.03 -2.01
C ARG A 31 6.48 -19.55 -2.18
N ASN A 32 7.63 -20.12 -1.84
CA ASN A 32 7.92 -21.55 -2.08
C ASN A 32 7.56 -22.46 -0.90
N ILE A 33 6.91 -21.93 0.14
CA ILE A 33 6.58 -22.70 1.35
C ILE A 33 5.45 -23.70 1.08
N ASN A 34 4.31 -23.19 0.60
CA ASN A 34 3.15 -24.00 0.20
C ASN A 34 2.26 -23.19 -0.76
N ASN A 35 1.21 -23.83 -1.27
CA ASN A 35 0.28 -23.22 -2.24
C ASN A 35 -0.48 -22.00 -1.69
N ILE A 36 -0.72 -21.94 -0.38
CA ILE A 36 -1.40 -20.80 0.25
C ILE A 36 -0.47 -19.60 0.25
N TRP A 37 0.78 -19.79 0.70
CA TRP A 37 1.82 -18.76 0.62
C TRP A 37 2.08 -18.30 -0.80
N GLU A 38 2.15 -19.21 -1.77
CA GLU A 38 2.32 -18.83 -3.17
C GLU A 38 1.22 -17.88 -3.64
N ARG A 39 -0.05 -18.23 -3.36
CA ARG A 39 -1.21 -17.41 -3.72
C ARG A 39 -1.14 -16.03 -3.08
N GLU A 40 -0.97 -15.98 -1.75
CA GLU A 40 -0.99 -14.71 -1.01
C GLU A 40 0.20 -13.81 -1.35
N VAL A 41 1.39 -14.39 -1.54
CA VAL A 41 2.57 -13.66 -2.02
C VAL A 41 2.33 -13.06 -3.40
N ASN A 42 1.75 -13.81 -4.33
CA ASN A 42 1.47 -13.31 -5.68
C ASN A 42 0.44 -12.16 -5.64
N LEU A 43 -0.57 -12.25 -4.79
CA LEU A 43 -1.56 -11.18 -4.59
C LEU A 43 -0.91 -9.92 -4.01
N GLU A 44 -0.11 -10.07 -2.96
CA GLU A 44 0.58 -8.95 -2.32
C GLU A 44 1.62 -8.30 -3.26
N TRP A 45 2.38 -9.12 -4.00
CA TRP A 45 3.32 -8.63 -5.01
C TRP A 45 2.61 -7.83 -6.11
N SER A 46 1.47 -8.33 -6.60
CA SER A 46 0.66 -7.64 -7.60
C SER A 46 0.17 -6.28 -7.09
N LYS A 47 -0.28 -6.19 -5.83
CA LYS A 47 -0.67 -4.92 -5.19
C LYS A 47 0.49 -3.93 -5.13
N ARG A 48 1.66 -4.36 -4.65
CA ARG A 48 2.86 -3.50 -4.57
C ARG A 48 3.32 -3.01 -5.94
N MET A 49 3.20 -3.85 -6.97
CA MET A 49 3.52 -3.43 -8.34
C MET A 49 2.49 -2.44 -8.90
N ASN A 50 1.19 -2.67 -8.65
CA ASN A 50 0.17 -1.70 -9.03
C ASN A 50 0.40 -0.34 -8.37
N PHE A 51 0.83 -0.31 -7.10
CA PHE A 51 1.26 0.92 -6.42
C PHE A 51 2.44 1.58 -7.15
N LEU A 52 3.54 0.86 -7.36
CA LEU A 52 4.75 1.40 -8.01
C LEU A 52 4.51 1.92 -9.43
N PHE A 53 3.62 1.27 -10.18
CA PHE A 53 3.27 1.70 -11.53
C PHE A 53 2.20 2.81 -11.57
N GLY A 54 1.73 3.30 -10.42
CA GLY A 54 0.68 4.32 -10.35
C GLY A 54 -0.64 3.83 -10.92
N ARG A 55 -1.01 2.57 -10.66
CA ARG A 55 -2.27 1.97 -11.12
C ARG A 55 -3.36 1.94 -10.05
N ILE A 56 -3.03 2.37 -8.84
CA ILE A 56 -4.02 2.57 -7.77
C ILE A 56 -4.58 3.97 -7.97
N VAL A 57 -5.85 4.05 -8.35
CA VAL A 57 -6.55 5.32 -8.60
C VAL A 57 -7.53 5.62 -7.48
N GLN A 58 -7.81 6.90 -7.22
CA GLN A 58 -8.81 7.30 -6.24
C GLN A 58 -10.20 6.77 -6.60
N GLY A 59 -10.65 6.94 -7.85
CA GLY A 59 -11.96 6.47 -8.30
C GLY A 59 -13.10 6.99 -7.39
N ASN A 60 -13.92 6.08 -6.87
CA ASN A 60 -15.02 6.41 -5.96
C ASN A 60 -14.62 6.40 -4.48
N TYR A 61 -13.34 6.18 -4.16
CA TYR A 61 -12.87 6.21 -2.78
C TYR A 61 -12.81 7.65 -2.27
N THR A 62 -13.10 7.81 -0.98
CA THR A 62 -12.76 9.04 -0.26
C THR A 62 -11.23 9.24 -0.28
N VAL A 63 -10.78 10.48 -0.10
CA VAL A 63 -9.34 10.79 -0.06
C VAL A 63 -8.63 9.99 1.04
N LYS A 64 -9.25 9.82 2.21
CA LYS A 64 -8.71 9.01 3.33
C LYS A 64 -8.61 7.52 2.98
N GLU A 65 -9.61 6.94 2.33
CA GLU A 65 -9.57 5.53 1.89
C GLU A 65 -8.50 5.31 0.83
N TYR A 66 -8.44 6.19 -0.18
CA TYR A 66 -7.42 6.13 -1.22
C TYR A 66 -6.01 6.24 -0.62
N TYR A 67 -5.81 7.19 0.28
CA TYR A 67 -4.54 7.35 0.98
C TYR A 67 -4.15 6.13 1.82
N SER A 68 -5.12 5.53 2.53
CA SER A 68 -4.89 4.32 3.33
C SER A 68 -4.45 3.13 2.47
N LYS A 69 -5.05 2.97 1.29
CA LYS A 69 -4.65 1.94 0.32
C LYS A 69 -3.23 2.13 -0.20
N LEU A 70 -2.84 3.38 -0.44
CA LEU A 70 -1.46 3.69 -0.78
C LEU A 70 -0.55 3.32 0.39
N LYS A 71 -0.83 3.80 1.62
CA LYS A 71 -0.05 3.49 2.84
C LYS A 71 0.15 2.00 3.05
N GLU A 72 -0.88 1.20 2.82
CA GLU A 72 -0.80 -0.27 2.93
C GLU A 72 0.32 -0.85 2.06
N CYS A 73 0.51 -0.32 0.85
CA CYS A 73 1.56 -0.77 -0.07
C CYS A 73 2.98 -0.36 0.40
N ASN A 74 3.08 0.56 1.36
CA ASN A 74 4.35 1.04 1.91
C ASN A 74 4.82 0.29 3.16
N LEU A 75 3.96 -0.52 3.78
CA LEU A 75 4.23 -1.13 5.11
C LEU A 75 5.51 -1.98 5.16
N SER A 76 5.97 -2.49 4.02
CA SER A 76 7.11 -3.39 3.91
C SER A 76 8.41 -2.76 3.40
N LYS A 77 8.35 -1.55 2.84
CA LYS A 77 9.47 -1.00 2.05
C LYS A 77 9.90 0.41 2.42
N ASP A 78 9.14 1.09 3.28
CA ASP A 78 9.43 2.46 3.75
C ASP A 78 9.91 3.37 2.61
N TYR A 79 9.12 3.39 1.53
CA TYR A 79 9.36 4.25 0.37
C TYR A 79 9.46 5.71 0.81
N PRO A 80 10.35 6.48 0.15
CA PRO A 80 10.52 7.87 0.49
C PRO A 80 9.24 8.68 0.21
N GLU A 81 8.96 9.65 1.06
CA GLU A 81 7.73 10.45 1.01
C GLU A 81 7.48 11.11 -0.37
N TRP A 82 8.54 11.52 -1.07
CA TRP A 82 8.41 12.12 -2.41
C TRP A 82 7.78 11.17 -3.44
N LEU A 83 8.09 9.87 -3.36
CA LEU A 83 7.50 8.87 -4.26
C LEU A 83 6.01 8.73 -3.96
N PHE A 84 5.67 8.72 -2.66
CA PHE A 84 4.29 8.65 -2.19
C PHE A 84 3.46 9.84 -2.66
N LYS A 85 3.98 11.06 -2.48
CA LYS A 85 3.33 12.29 -2.94
C LYS A 85 3.10 12.27 -4.44
N ASN A 86 4.11 11.88 -5.21
CA ASN A 86 3.99 11.80 -6.67
C ASN A 86 2.90 10.82 -7.11
N LEU A 87 2.87 9.62 -6.53
CA LEU A 87 1.85 8.62 -6.84
C LEU A 87 0.45 9.05 -6.38
N PHE A 88 0.36 9.63 -5.18
CA PHE A 88 -0.90 10.15 -4.64
C PHE A 88 -1.52 11.18 -5.57
N PHE A 89 -0.76 12.22 -5.94
CA PHE A 89 -1.27 13.29 -6.82
C PHE A 89 -1.57 12.80 -8.23
N ARG A 90 -0.80 11.86 -8.76
CA ARG A 90 -0.95 11.38 -10.13
C ARG A 90 -2.34 10.80 -10.39
N GLU A 91 -2.86 10.04 -9.43
CA GLU A 91 -4.12 9.31 -9.58
C GLU A 91 -5.23 9.82 -8.64
N LEU A 92 -5.04 11.03 -8.10
CA LEU A 92 -6.07 11.79 -7.38
C LEU A 92 -7.16 12.25 -8.35
N SER A 93 -8.39 12.40 -7.87
CA SER A 93 -9.51 12.89 -8.67
C SER A 93 -9.22 14.29 -9.23
N PRO A 94 -9.75 14.63 -10.41
CA PRO A 94 -9.64 15.98 -10.97
C PRO A 94 -10.14 17.07 -10.02
N GLU A 95 -11.18 16.79 -9.24
CA GLU A 95 -11.76 17.70 -8.26
C GLU A 95 -10.82 17.95 -7.09
N ASP A 96 -10.26 16.89 -6.50
CA ASP A 96 -9.37 17.00 -5.34
C ASP A 96 -8.01 17.60 -5.73
N ILE A 97 -7.47 17.26 -6.91
CA ILE A 97 -6.22 17.88 -7.38
C ILE A 97 -6.39 19.37 -7.68
N LEU A 98 -7.57 19.78 -8.16
CA LEU A 98 -7.89 21.19 -8.32
C LEU A 98 -7.90 21.90 -6.97
N LYS A 99 -8.52 21.30 -5.94
CA LYS A 99 -8.53 21.82 -4.57
C LYS A 99 -7.12 21.96 -4.00
N VAL A 100 -6.27 20.94 -4.15
CA VAL A 100 -4.83 21.00 -3.77
C VAL A 100 -4.13 22.21 -4.39
N ARG A 101 -4.41 22.51 -5.67
CA ARG A 101 -3.80 23.65 -6.39
C ARG A 101 -4.34 25.00 -5.90
N LEU A 102 -5.65 25.13 -5.76
CA LEU A 102 -6.30 26.38 -5.33
C LEU A 102 -5.89 26.77 -3.90
N ASP A 103 -5.80 25.78 -3.02
CA ASP A 103 -5.48 25.99 -1.60
C ASP A 103 -3.95 26.00 -1.32
N GLY A 104 -3.12 25.82 -2.35
CA GLY A 104 -1.65 25.86 -2.23
C GLY A 104 -1.06 24.73 -1.38
N LEU A 105 -1.72 23.57 -1.30
CA LEU A 105 -1.38 22.49 -0.35
C LEU A 105 -0.16 21.65 -0.75
N GLN A 106 0.39 21.85 -1.94
CA GLN A 106 1.44 20.98 -2.54
C GLN A 106 2.71 20.89 -1.69
N ALA A 107 3.02 21.94 -0.91
CA ALA A 107 4.21 22.00 -0.07
C ALA A 107 4.05 21.26 1.28
N LEU A 108 2.82 20.88 1.66
CA LEU A 108 2.53 20.25 2.94
C LEU A 108 2.95 18.77 2.97
N ALA A 109 3.03 18.20 4.18
CA ALA A 109 3.16 16.76 4.35
C ALA A 109 1.92 16.05 3.80
N LEU A 110 2.07 14.80 3.36
CA LEU A 110 0.96 14.09 2.74
C LEU A 110 -0.21 13.84 3.70
N ASP A 111 0.09 13.58 4.98
CA ASP A 111 -0.92 13.49 6.03
C ASP A 111 -1.71 14.80 6.17
N ASP A 112 -1.04 15.95 6.17
CA ASP A 112 -1.70 17.26 6.26
C ASP A 112 -2.59 17.55 5.05
N ILE A 113 -2.14 17.18 3.84
CA ILE A 113 -2.93 17.33 2.61
C ILE A 113 -4.23 16.54 2.72
N VAL A 114 -4.14 15.29 3.17
CA VAL A 114 -5.30 14.40 3.30
C VAL A 114 -6.31 14.95 4.31
N GLU A 115 -5.86 15.45 5.45
CA GLU A 115 -6.74 16.08 6.44
C GLU A 115 -7.41 17.36 5.92
N ARG A 116 -6.71 18.17 5.11
CA ARG A 116 -7.29 19.37 4.49
C ARG A 116 -8.29 19.05 3.39
N LEU A 117 -8.06 17.97 2.65
CA LEU A 117 -8.97 17.53 1.60
C LEU A 117 -10.24 16.91 2.18
N SER A 118 -10.10 16.14 3.27
CA SER A 118 -11.20 15.42 3.92
C SER A 118 -11.23 15.69 5.44
N PRO A 119 -11.57 16.90 5.89
CA PRO A 119 -11.64 17.20 7.32
C PRO A 119 -12.65 16.30 8.03
N GLU A 120 -12.36 15.90 9.26
CA GLU A 120 -13.32 15.17 10.10
C GLU A 120 -14.54 16.07 10.34
N GLN A 121 -15.73 15.54 10.04
CA GLN A 121 -17.02 16.16 10.37
C GLN A 121 -17.45 15.82 11.78
#